data_AF-A0A961P3F6-F1
#
_entry.id   AF-A0A961P3F6-F1
#
_cell.length_a   1.000
_cell.length_b   1.000
_cell.length_c   1.000
_cell.angle_alpha   90.00
_cell.angle_beta   90.00
_cell.angle_gamma   90.00
#
_symmetry.space_group_name_H-M   'P 1'
#
loop_
_entity.id
_entity.type
_entity.pdbx_description
1 polymer ?
#
loop_
_entity_poly.entity_id
_entity_poly.type
_entity_poly.pdbx_seq_one_letter_code
_entity_poly.pdbx_strand_id
1 'polypeptide(L)'
;MQDALIGQLTQQGFTRVRVSNTMLGRVRIYATSPGKSREIIFNPRTGEILRDYWDDEDDDDDDLFGTASGSSGSSSGGGDSSDDRSGPDDRDDDSDDDSDDDKDDDSDDDKDDDEDDSDDDKDEDDD
;
A
#
# COMPACT_ATOMS: atom_id res chain seq x y z
N MET A 1 7.41 23.86 -10.98
CA MET A 1 7.02 23.22 -9.70
C MET A 1 7.67 21.85 -9.54
N GLN A 2 7.46 20.92 -10.49
CA GLN A 2 8.10 19.60 -10.47
C GLN A 2 9.62 19.66 -10.23
N ASP A 3 10.34 20.53 -10.95
CA ASP A 3 11.79 20.72 -10.80
C ASP A 3 12.20 21.16 -9.38
N ALA A 4 11.37 21.99 -8.73
CA ALA A 4 11.63 22.46 -7.38
C ALA A 4 11.46 21.34 -6.34
N LEU A 5 10.45 20.48 -6.52
CA LEU A 5 10.26 19.29 -5.69
C LEU A 5 11.42 18.31 -5.82
N ILE A 6 11.89 18.06 -7.05
CA ILE A 6 13.06 17.21 -7.30
C ILE A 6 14.30 17.80 -6.63
N GLY A 7 14.54 19.11 -6.77
CA GLY A 7 15.66 19.79 -6.11
C GLY A 7 15.62 19.68 -4.59
N GLN A 8 14.43 19.81 -3.99
CA GLN A 8 14.23 19.64 -2.56
C GLN A 8 14.51 18.20 -2.10
N LEU A 9 14.06 17.20 -2.86
CA LEU A 9 14.31 15.78 -2.55
C LEU A 9 15.81 15.44 -2.63
N THR A 10 16.51 15.96 -3.63
CA THR A 10 17.96 15.79 -3.73
C THR A 10 18.70 16.46 -2.55
N GLN A 11 18.25 17.64 -2.09
CA GLN A 11 18.82 18.28 -0.89
C GLN A 11 18.56 17.49 0.40
N GLN A 12 17.45 16.75 0.46
CA GLN A 12 17.12 15.87 1.59
C GLN A 12 17.92 14.57 1.59
N GLY A 13 18.72 14.30 0.55
CA GLY A 13 19.57 13.11 0.46
C GLY A 13 18.97 11.94 -0.30
N PHE A 14 17.81 12.11 -0.95
CA PHE A 14 17.26 11.08 -1.83
C PHE A 14 18.15 10.92 -3.08
N THR A 15 18.62 9.70 -3.33
CA THR A 15 19.59 9.41 -4.40
C THR A 15 18.93 8.98 -5.70
N ARG A 16 17.71 8.47 -5.63
CA ARG A 16 16.94 8.02 -6.79
C ARG A 16 15.58 8.68 -6.78
N VAL A 17 15.27 9.41 -7.85
CA VAL A 17 13.97 10.07 -8.04
C VAL A 17 13.35 9.56 -9.34
N ARG A 18 12.11 9.09 -9.26
CA ARG A 18 11.29 8.69 -10.41
C ARG A 18 10.07 9.58 -10.49
N VAL A 19 9.74 10.03 -11.70
CA VAL A 19 8.50 10.74 -11.96
C VAL A 19 7.63 9.90 -12.88
N SER A 20 6.35 9.78 -12.54
CA SER A 20 5.39 8.98 -13.29
C SER A 20 4.04 9.66 -13.28
N ASN A 21 3.24 9.44 -14.32
CA ASN A 21 1.86 9.86 -14.34
C ASN A 21 0.98 8.73 -13.81
N THR A 22 0.00 9.09 -12.97
CA THR A 22 -1.08 8.17 -12.58
C THR A 22 -2.14 8.15 -13.67
N MET A 23 -2.96 7.09 -13.72
CA MET A 23 -4.07 6.98 -14.69
C MET A 23 -5.11 8.10 -14.57
N LEU A 24 -5.14 8.80 -13.44
CA LEU A 24 -6.03 9.93 -13.18
C LEU A 24 -5.41 11.29 -13.56
N GLY A 25 -4.32 11.28 -14.34
CA GLY A 25 -3.66 12.50 -14.83
C GLY A 25 -2.87 13.28 -13.77
N ARG A 26 -2.64 12.68 -12.59
CA ARG A 26 -1.82 13.27 -11.52
C ARG A 26 -0.36 12.89 -11.69
N VAL A 27 0.56 13.71 -11.19
CA VAL A 27 2.00 13.40 -11.21
C VAL A 27 2.38 12.77 -9.87
N ARG A 28 3.05 11.62 -9.93
CA ARG A 28 3.65 10.91 -8.80
C ARG A 28 5.16 11.07 -8.89
N ILE A 29 5.77 11.62 -7.85
CA ILE A 29 7.22 11.65 -7.64
C ILE A 29 7.52 10.61 -6.57
N TYR A 30 8.33 9.62 -6.90
CA TYR A 30 8.78 8.58 -5.98
C TYR A 30 10.29 8.70 -5.79
N ALA A 31 10.70 9.06 -4.59
CA ALA A 31 12.09 9.26 -4.20
C ALA A 31 12.53 8.18 -3.21
N THR A 32 13.72 7.63 -3.39
CA THR A 32 14.27 6.57 -2.54
C THR A 32 15.74 6.81 -2.24
N SER A 33 16.14 6.47 -1.03
CA SER A 33 17.51 6.37 -0.52
C SER A 33 17.62 5.12 0.37
N PRO A 34 18.83 4.65 0.73
CA PRO A 34 18.95 3.54 1.67
C PRO A 34 18.24 3.85 2.98
N GLY A 35 17.30 3.01 3.40
CA GLY A 35 16.58 3.16 4.66
C GLY A 35 15.43 4.17 4.62
N LYS A 36 15.15 4.83 3.49
CA LYS A 36 14.11 5.87 3.40
C LYS A 36 13.49 5.98 2.02
N SER A 37 12.17 6.10 1.95
CA SER A 37 11.43 6.42 0.74
C SER A 37 10.45 7.58 0.96
N ARG A 38 10.11 8.29 -0.12
CA ARG A 38 9.10 9.34 -0.11
C ARG A 38 8.31 9.36 -1.41
N GLU A 39 6.99 9.39 -1.30
CA GLU A 39 6.04 9.51 -2.38
C GLU A 39 5.27 10.83 -2.28
N ILE A 40 5.33 11.61 -3.35
CA ILE A 40 4.57 12.86 -3.49
C ILE A 40 3.65 12.73 -4.69
N ILE A 41 2.34 12.91 -4.50
CA ILE A 41 1.37 13.00 -5.58
C ILE A 41 0.81 14.42 -5.60
N PHE A 42 0.84 15.08 -6.75
CA PHE A 42 0.29 16.42 -6.91
C PHE A 42 -0.52 16.56 -8.21
N ASN A 43 -1.46 17.51 -8.21
CA ASN A 43 -2.17 17.91 -9.41
C ASN A 43 -1.28 18.86 -10.23
N PRO A 44 -0.84 18.50 -11.44
CA PRO A 44 0.07 19.33 -12.21
C PRO A 44 -0.55 20.64 -12.71
N ARG A 45 -1.89 20.75 -12.76
CA ARG A 45 -2.60 21.95 -13.22
C ARG A 45 -2.72 23.02 -12.14
N THR A 46 -3.00 22.61 -10.91
CA THR A 46 -3.20 23.53 -9.77
C THR A 46 -1.98 23.64 -8.87
N GLY A 47 -1.10 22.63 -8.88
CA GLY A 47 0.04 22.51 -7.98
C GLY A 47 -0.32 21.97 -6.59
N GLU A 48 -1.55 21.52 -6.39
CA GLU A 48 -2.01 21.02 -5.10
C GLU A 48 -1.39 19.65 -4.79
N ILE A 49 -0.84 19.49 -3.57
CA ILE A 49 -0.28 18.23 -3.09
C ILE A 49 -1.44 17.40 -2.52
N LEU A 50 -1.65 16.24 -3.13
CA LEU A 50 -2.73 15.31 -2.78
C LEU A 50 -2.24 14.18 -1.88
N ARG A 51 -0.94 13.85 -1.95
CA ARG A 51 -0.29 12.88 -1.07
C ARG A 51 1.16 13.31 -0.85
N ASP A 52 1.59 13.19 0.39
CA ASP A 52 2.99 13.26 0.80
C ASP A 52 3.18 12.18 1.86
N TYR A 53 3.83 11.09 1.45
CA TYR A 53 4.06 9.91 2.28
C TYR A 53 5.57 9.66 2.35
N TRP A 54 6.13 9.54 3.54
CA TRP A 54 7.49 9.06 3.73
C TRP A 54 7.46 7.76 4.52
N ASP A 55 8.53 6.99 4.38
CA ASP A 55 8.71 5.69 5.00
C ASP A 55 10.19 5.56 5.33
N ASP A 56 10.51 5.26 6.57
CA ASP A 56 11.88 4.99 7.03
C ASP A 56 11.97 3.47 7.24
N GLU A 57 12.65 2.73 6.35
CA GLU A 57 12.78 1.26 6.40
C GLU A 57 13.58 0.80 7.65
N ASP A 58 14.13 1.73 8.44
CA ASP A 58 14.77 1.48 9.74
C ASP A 58 13.77 1.52 10.92
N ASP A 59 12.49 1.88 10.70
CA ASP A 59 11.43 2.00 11.72
C ASP A 59 10.41 0.84 11.63
N ASP A 60 10.79 -0.29 11.02
CA ASP A 60 10.04 -1.56 11.04
C ASP A 60 10.21 -2.32 12.37
N ASP A 61 10.53 -1.62 13.46
CA ASP A 61 10.55 -2.14 14.81
C ASP A 61 9.54 -1.33 15.67
N ASP A 62 8.46 -2.02 16.07
CA ASP A 62 7.76 -1.83 17.34
C ASP A 62 6.46 -1.01 17.53
N ASP A 63 5.75 -0.51 16.50
CA ASP A 63 4.37 -0.03 16.71
C ASP A 63 3.27 -1.05 16.34
N LEU A 64 3.40 -2.27 16.86
CA LEU A 64 2.32 -3.28 16.92
C LEU A 64 1.31 -3.02 18.06
N PHE A 65 1.28 -1.84 18.70
CA PHE A 65 0.34 -1.60 19.82
C PHE A 65 -0.19 -0.15 19.86
N GLY A 66 -0.87 0.25 18.78
CA GLY A 66 -1.60 1.51 18.68
C GLY A 66 -3.11 1.38 18.48
N THR A 67 -3.74 0.24 18.81
CA THR A 67 -5.20 0.12 18.84
C THR A 67 -5.62 -0.99 19.79
N ALA A 68 -6.18 -0.60 20.93
CA ALA A 68 -6.90 -1.53 21.78
C ALA A 68 -8.31 -1.74 21.19
N SER A 69 -8.52 -2.89 20.57
CA SER A 69 -9.74 -3.67 20.73
C SER A 69 -9.41 -5.16 20.57
N GLY A 70 -9.41 -5.89 21.69
CA GLY A 70 -9.44 -7.37 21.75
C GLY A 70 -8.10 -8.11 21.87
N SER A 71 -7.61 -8.33 23.10
CA SER A 71 -6.35 -9.00 23.43
C SER A 71 -6.24 -10.50 23.08
N SER A 72 -5.03 -10.93 22.71
CA SER A 72 -4.39 -12.11 23.31
C SER A 72 -2.86 -11.95 23.36
N GLY A 73 -2.37 -11.00 24.17
CA GLY A 73 -0.95 -10.81 24.44
C GLY A 73 -0.52 -11.58 25.70
N SER A 74 0.33 -12.59 25.54
CA SER A 74 1.18 -13.09 26.62
C SER A 74 2.54 -12.42 26.50
N SER A 75 2.84 -11.44 27.34
CA SER A 75 4.20 -10.96 27.54
C SER A 75 4.44 -10.68 29.02
N SER A 76 5.29 -11.52 29.60
CA SER A 76 5.92 -11.31 30.90
C SER A 76 7.01 -10.25 30.75
N GLY A 77 6.86 -9.10 31.40
CA GLY A 77 7.91 -8.08 31.46
C GLY A 77 7.62 -7.09 32.58
N GLY A 78 8.29 -7.28 33.72
CA GLY A 78 8.14 -6.42 34.89
C GLY A 78 8.78 -5.04 34.71
N GLY A 79 8.17 -4.04 35.33
CA GLY A 79 8.69 -2.68 35.45
C GLY A 79 7.89 -1.94 36.52
N ASP A 80 8.47 -1.85 37.70
CA ASP A 80 7.98 -1.16 38.90
C ASP A 80 7.96 0.36 38.70
N SER A 81 6.83 1.02 38.99
CA SER A 81 6.75 2.08 40.01
C SER A 81 5.39 2.81 39.97
N SER A 82 4.79 2.83 41.16
CA SER A 82 3.62 3.54 41.71
C SER A 82 3.25 4.90 41.10
N ASP A 83 1.95 5.17 40.91
CA ASP A 83 1.20 6.10 41.77
C ASP A 83 -0.31 6.12 41.43
N ASP A 84 -1.11 6.16 42.48
CA ASP A 84 -2.57 6.26 42.56
C ASP A 84 -3.22 7.32 41.64
N ARG A 85 -4.40 7.00 41.07
CA ARG A 85 -5.70 7.54 41.55
C ARG A 85 -6.90 7.07 40.71
N SER A 86 -7.92 6.64 41.45
CA SER A 86 -9.18 6.04 41.03
C SER A 86 -10.13 6.97 40.25
N GLY A 87 -10.90 6.38 39.34
CA GLY A 87 -12.20 6.85 38.88
C GLY A 87 -12.96 5.66 38.25
N PRO A 88 -14.19 5.32 38.68
CA PRO A 88 -14.99 4.26 38.08
C PRO A 88 -15.85 4.78 36.91
N ASP A 89 -16.68 3.88 36.35
CA ASP A 89 -17.85 4.14 35.51
C ASP A 89 -17.56 4.14 33.99
N ASP A 90 -18.21 3.37 33.10
CA ASP A 90 -19.40 2.51 33.17
C ASP A 90 -19.26 1.40 32.12
N ARG A 91 -19.94 0.28 32.37
CA ARG A 91 -20.09 -0.86 31.44
C ARG A 91 -21.31 -0.60 30.57
N ASP A 92 -21.18 -0.76 29.26
CA ASP A 92 -22.30 -1.15 28.41
C ASP A 92 -21.86 -2.27 27.46
N ASP A 93 -22.71 -3.28 27.46
CA ASP A 93 -22.64 -4.60 26.85
C ASP A 93 -23.66 -4.58 25.71
N ASP A 94 -23.23 -4.83 24.48
CA ASP A 94 -24.15 -5.19 23.40
C ASP A 94 -23.42 -6.16 22.45
N SER A 95 -23.85 -7.42 22.53
CA SER A 95 -23.47 -8.52 21.64
C SER A 95 -24.68 -8.82 20.76
N ASP A 96 -24.56 -8.51 19.48
CA ASP A 96 -25.43 -8.90 18.37
C ASP A 96 -24.53 -8.93 17.12
N ASP A 97 -24.69 -9.74 16.08
CA ASP A 97 -25.38 -10.98 15.75
C ASP A 97 -24.95 -11.25 14.28
N ASP A 98 -25.24 -12.44 13.76
CA ASP A 98 -25.28 -12.80 12.33
C ASP A 98 -23.95 -13.05 11.59
N SER A 99 -23.52 -14.32 11.67
CA SER A 99 -22.73 -14.99 10.63
C SER A 99 -23.67 -15.72 9.67
N ASP A 100 -23.97 -15.09 8.53
CA ASP A 100 -24.53 -15.74 7.36
C ASP A 100 -23.89 -15.10 6.12
N ASP A 101 -23.10 -15.86 5.38
CA ASP A 101 -23.12 -15.73 3.92
C ASP A 101 -22.63 -17.04 3.30
N ASP A 102 -23.62 -17.75 2.79
CA ASP A 102 -23.58 -19.00 2.05
C ASP A 102 -22.59 -18.96 0.88
N LYS A 103 -21.80 -20.02 0.73
CA LYS A 103 -21.01 -20.28 -0.48
C LYS A 103 -21.63 -21.41 -1.27
N ASP A 104 -22.76 -21.11 -1.90
CA ASP A 104 -23.18 -21.69 -3.18
C ASP A 104 -22.34 -20.98 -4.29
N ASP A 105 -22.00 -21.50 -5.46
CA ASP A 105 -22.50 -22.62 -6.24
C ASP A 105 -21.43 -22.93 -7.31
N ASP A 106 -21.49 -24.15 -7.84
CA ASP A 106 -20.75 -24.72 -8.96
C ASP A 106 -20.80 -23.88 -10.25
N SER A 107 -19.80 -24.05 -11.13
CA SER A 107 -20.00 -24.64 -12.47
C SER A 107 -18.80 -24.44 -13.40
N ASP A 108 -18.42 -25.56 -14.02
CA ASP A 108 -17.51 -25.74 -15.16
C ASP A 108 -17.80 -24.81 -16.34
N ASP A 109 -16.74 -24.38 -17.05
CA ASP A 109 -16.82 -24.10 -18.48
C ASP A 109 -15.44 -24.39 -19.11
N ASP A 110 -15.27 -25.64 -19.51
CA ASP A 110 -14.26 -26.10 -20.46
C ASP A 110 -14.35 -25.29 -21.75
N LYS A 111 -13.25 -24.66 -22.15
CA LYS A 111 -13.08 -24.16 -23.52
C LYS A 111 -11.81 -24.74 -24.11
N ASP A 112 -11.98 -25.93 -24.66
CA ASP A 112 -11.25 -26.37 -25.84
C ASP A 112 -11.57 -25.40 -26.99
N ASP A 113 -10.53 -24.80 -27.58
CA ASP A 113 -10.60 -24.37 -28.97
C ASP A 113 -9.28 -24.77 -29.63
N ASP A 114 -9.37 -25.86 -30.38
CA ASP A 114 -8.37 -26.40 -31.28
C ASP A 114 -8.10 -25.39 -32.41
N GLU A 115 -6.89 -24.82 -32.47
CA GLU A 115 -6.38 -24.21 -33.70
C GLU A 115 -5.36 -25.17 -34.33
N ASP A 116 -5.89 -26.13 -35.07
CA ASP A 116 -5.16 -26.99 -35.98
C ASP A 116 -5.44 -26.62 -37.45
N ASP A 117 -4.35 -26.70 -38.23
CA ASP A 117 -4.28 -26.92 -39.67
C ASP A 117 -4.66 -25.78 -40.66
N SER A 118 -3.66 -25.23 -41.36
CA SER A 118 -3.24 -25.76 -42.68
C SER A 118 -2.50 -24.73 -43.56
N ASP A 119 -1.34 -25.18 -44.06
CA ASP A 119 -0.80 -25.08 -45.44
C ASP A 119 -0.55 -23.70 -46.09
N ASP A 120 0.72 -23.41 -46.44
CA ASP A 120 1.35 -23.68 -47.77
C ASP A 120 0.84 -22.73 -48.85
N ASP A 121 1.59 -21.65 -49.08
CA ASP A 121 1.76 -21.14 -50.43
C ASP A 121 3.16 -20.56 -50.62
N LYS A 122 3.74 -20.95 -51.75
CA LYS A 122 5.14 -20.85 -52.14
C LYS A 122 5.43 -19.58 -52.94
N ASP A 123 6.74 -19.32 -53.06
CA ASP A 123 7.46 -18.65 -54.15
C ASP A 123 7.27 -17.13 -54.35
N GLU A 124 8.38 -16.38 -54.28
CA GLU A 124 8.91 -15.67 -55.46
C GLU A 124 10.33 -15.12 -55.21
N ASP A 125 11.20 -15.41 -56.18
CA ASP A 125 12.62 -15.07 -56.35
C ASP A 125 12.97 -13.57 -56.28
N ASP A 126 14.16 -13.23 -55.74
CA ASP A 126 14.92 -12.03 -56.13
C ASP A 126 16.43 -12.27 -55.88
N ASP A 127 17.19 -12.62 -56.93
CA ASP A 127 18.64 -12.32 -57.10
C ASP A 127 19.03 -12.34 -58.60
#